data_AF-A2DDY9-F1
#
_entry.id   AF-A2DDY9-F1
#
_cell.length_a   1.000
_cell.length_b   1.000
_cell.length_c   1.000
_cell.angle_alpha   90.00
_cell.angle_beta   90.00
_cell.angle_gamma   90.00
#
_symmetry.space_group_name_H-M   'P 1'
#
loop_
_entity.id
_entity.type
_entity.pdbx_description
1 polymer ?
#
loop_
_entity_poly.entity_id
_entity_poly.type
_entity_poly.pdbx_seq_one_letter_code
_entity_poly.pdbx_strand_id
1 'polypeptide(L)'
;MSSEQENTKVEEKPQDEKLPKSFTVLPPIANPKIPRLVDLCVDTIIKNFTECSKLHLIPRKYQTKILQKLPLDINLSHAVMTIPDGIYWKRIVQSKYANVPHSPKMTQWKRFVLEQIASNALENATKETIDKVFEDLTVLSPFVRTIKMSRCPSKISMAKLFRTFRGLRKLTLVYGEPRRNFAQYEEFDQFTIQQEMSASQRDCTALQKDFEQIGSFCALEEFEMSDNSLTDKCAQIIGYGLIHLKRLTSITFAHNEIGNNGFQNLVQCVRSAPIRYIDVSDNKIGASGVQSLAAAVEKNTTLEYLNISSNQLSDKGVYGVSQIIEKSPSLKYLDISGNRIEHFTEIIEALKKNTTLTDFIAAANPICAEDQEIFVKFDQFNQTLQTIDVRYYPTNEEDYIVKTTETSEAPILRIK
;
A
#
# COMPACT_ATOMS: atom_id res chain seq x y z
N MET A 1 79.10 62.69 9.37
CA MET A 1 78.22 63.22 10.43
C MET A 1 77.01 62.32 10.47
N SER A 2 77.09 61.28 11.31
CA SER A 2 76.27 61.15 12.53
C SER A 2 74.89 60.58 12.17
N SER A 3 74.75 59.24 12.13
CA SER A 3 74.34 58.38 13.25
C SER A 3 72.87 58.56 13.62
N GLU A 4 72.00 57.72 13.05
CA GLU A 4 70.71 57.40 13.65
C GLU A 4 70.58 55.88 13.79
N GLN A 5 70.22 55.49 15.00
CA GLN A 5 70.36 54.17 15.58
C GLN A 5 69.21 53.26 15.15
N GLU A 6 69.57 52.01 14.85
CA GLU A 6 68.67 50.86 14.86
C GLU A 6 67.90 50.78 16.18
N ASN A 7 66.58 50.70 16.12
CA ASN A 7 65.76 50.23 17.23
C ASN A 7 64.76 49.21 16.68
N THR A 8 65.24 47.98 16.51
CA THR A 8 64.44 46.80 16.19
C THR A 8 63.55 46.48 17.40
N LYS A 9 62.26 46.83 17.28
CA LYS A 9 61.19 46.29 18.14
C LYS A 9 61.17 44.77 17.97
N VAL A 10 61.68 44.05 18.96
CA VAL A 10 61.49 42.60 19.09
C VAL A 10 60.01 42.37 19.42
N GLU A 11 59.28 41.79 18.47
CA GLU A 11 57.94 41.24 18.71
C GLU A 11 58.04 40.08 19.72
N GLU A 12 57.56 40.30 20.93
CA GLU A 12 57.28 39.21 21.88
C GLU A 12 56.18 38.33 21.30
N LYS A 13 56.54 37.11 20.89
CA LYS A 13 55.56 36.05 20.62
C LYS A 13 54.77 35.76 21.89
N PRO A 14 53.44 35.54 21.80
CA PRO A 14 52.65 35.16 22.96
C PRO A 14 53.22 33.85 23.52
N GLN A 15 53.60 33.88 24.80
CA GLN A 15 54.04 32.70 25.53
C GLN A 15 52.92 31.67 25.50
N ASP A 16 53.20 30.49 24.94
CA ASP A 16 52.37 29.31 25.07
C ASP A 16 52.15 29.01 26.56
N GLU A 17 51.02 29.45 27.12
CA GLU A 17 50.50 28.96 28.40
C GLU A 17 50.18 27.46 28.22
N LYS A 18 51.20 26.63 28.41
CA LYS A 18 51.05 25.19 28.55
C LYS A 18 50.14 24.94 29.73
N LEU A 19 48.93 24.48 29.44
CA LEU A 19 47.96 23.96 30.41
C LEU A 19 48.69 23.15 31.52
N PRO A 20 48.35 23.37 32.81
CA PRO A 20 49.03 22.69 33.91
C PRO A 20 49.00 21.17 33.73
N LYS A 21 50.12 20.50 34.04
CA LYS A 21 50.27 19.04 33.91
C LYS A 21 49.19 18.23 34.65
N SER A 22 48.47 18.80 35.62
CA SER A 22 47.32 18.16 36.28
C SER A 22 46.14 17.86 35.35
N PHE A 23 46.03 18.50 34.18
CA PHE A 23 45.01 18.19 33.17
C PHE A 23 45.37 16.99 32.28
N THR A 24 46.60 16.46 32.36
CA THR A 24 47.06 15.37 31.49
C THR A 24 46.68 13.97 31.98
N VAL A 25 46.02 13.85 33.12
CA VAL A 25 45.55 12.56 33.66
C VAL A 25 44.03 12.62 33.85
N LEU A 26 43.29 12.47 32.75
CA LEU A 26 41.88 12.09 32.85
C LEU A 26 41.83 10.60 33.23
N PRO A 27 41.12 10.21 34.31
CA PRO A 27 41.02 8.81 34.68
C PRO A 27 40.40 7.98 33.53
N PRO A 28 40.89 6.76 33.27
CA PRO A 28 40.44 5.92 32.15
C PRO A 28 38.97 5.50 32.28
N ILE A 29 38.41 5.59 33.49
CA ILE A 29 37.01 5.30 33.81
C ILE A 29 36.29 6.63 34.03
N ALA A 30 35.33 6.95 33.15
CA ALA A 30 34.49 8.13 33.29
C ALA A 30 33.76 8.06 34.64
N ASN A 31 33.98 9.05 35.52
CA ASN A 31 33.20 9.20 36.74
C ASN A 31 31.73 9.41 36.35
N PRO A 32 30.78 8.54 36.74
CA PRO A 32 29.39 8.65 36.31
C PRO A 32 28.71 9.94 36.80
N LYS A 33 29.29 10.65 37.79
CA LYS A 33 28.82 11.95 38.27
C LYS A 33 29.42 13.15 37.51
N ILE A 34 30.46 12.95 36.69
CA ILE A 34 31.13 14.02 35.94
C ILE A 34 30.95 13.76 34.44
N PRO A 35 30.09 14.50 33.75
CA PRO A 35 29.83 14.28 32.33
C PRO A 35 31.08 14.60 31.50
N ARG A 36 31.35 13.79 30.46
CA ARG A 36 32.41 14.09 29.51
C ARG A 36 32.03 15.33 28.70
N LEU A 37 33.02 16.16 28.35
CA LEU A 37 32.80 17.34 27.49
C LEU A 37 32.04 16.99 26.20
N VAL A 38 32.39 15.85 25.58
CA VAL A 38 31.70 15.36 24.38
C VAL A 38 30.22 15.10 24.60
N ASP A 39 29.83 14.54 25.75
CA ASP A 39 28.43 14.26 26.05
C ASP A 39 27.67 15.58 26.33
N LEU A 40 28.31 16.55 27.01
CA LEU A 40 27.76 17.91 27.18
C LEU A 40 27.56 18.63 25.84
N CYS A 41 28.52 18.52 24.91
CA CYS A 41 28.39 19.09 23.58
C CYS A 41 27.24 18.45 22.80
N VAL A 42 27.09 17.12 22.86
CA VAL A 42 25.98 16.40 22.23
C VAL A 42 24.64 16.83 22.80
N ASP A 43 24.50 16.91 24.13
CA ASP A 43 23.27 17.34 24.77
C ASP A 43 22.95 18.81 24.45
N THR A 44 23.96 19.67 24.33
CA THR A 44 23.80 21.06 23.86
C THR A 44 23.30 21.14 22.41
N ILE A 45 23.84 20.30 21.53
CA ILE A 45 23.38 20.22 20.12
C ILE A 45 21.93 19.74 20.06
N ILE A 46 21.55 18.74 20.87
CA ILE A 46 20.17 18.24 20.94
C ILE A 46 19.22 19.36 21.39
N LYS A 47 19.58 20.11 22.44
CA LYS A 47 18.75 21.20 22.98
C LYS A 47 18.51 22.32 21.96
N ASN A 48 19.51 22.62 21.13
CA ASN A 48 19.46 23.71 20.15
C ASN A 48 19.35 23.20 18.71
N PHE A 49 18.82 21.99 18.50
CA PHE A 49 18.87 21.32 17.19
C PHE A 49 18.16 22.10 16.08
N THR A 50 17.07 22.81 16.43
CA THR A 50 16.32 23.65 15.50
C THR A 50 17.15 24.80 14.92
N GLU A 51 18.11 25.30 15.70
CA GLU A 51 19.04 26.37 15.30
C GLU A 51 20.33 25.80 14.68
N CYS A 52 20.74 24.59 15.10
CA CYS A 52 21.97 23.93 14.67
C CYS A 52 21.72 22.54 14.06
N SER A 53 21.14 22.52 12.87
CA SER A 53 20.64 21.30 12.22
C SER A 53 21.61 20.64 11.22
N LYS A 54 22.84 21.17 11.08
CA LYS A 54 23.87 20.70 10.14
C LYS A 54 24.54 19.40 10.62
N LEU A 55 23.77 18.31 10.74
CA LEU A 55 24.24 16.99 11.19
C LEU A 55 25.43 16.46 10.40
N HIS A 56 25.51 16.77 9.09
CA HIS A 56 26.59 16.32 8.21
C HIS A 56 27.98 16.82 8.63
N LEU A 57 28.07 17.92 9.39
CA LEU A 57 29.33 18.45 9.93
C LEU A 57 29.81 17.69 11.18
N ILE A 58 28.95 16.86 11.77
CA ILE A 58 29.23 16.12 13.00
C ILE A 58 29.75 14.72 12.65
N PRO A 59 30.77 14.17 13.33
CA PRO A 59 31.21 12.79 13.10
C PRO A 59 30.07 11.77 13.28
N ARG A 60 29.98 10.77 12.40
CA ARG A 60 28.88 9.75 12.37
C ARG A 60 28.57 9.13 13.74
N LYS A 61 29.61 8.79 14.53
CA LYS A 61 29.45 8.22 15.88
C LYS A 61 28.60 9.08 16.83
N TYR A 62 28.63 10.40 16.66
CA TYR A 62 27.86 11.33 17.48
C TYR A 62 26.52 11.69 16.84
N GLN A 63 26.41 11.68 15.50
CA GLN A 63 25.13 11.80 14.82
C GLN A 63 24.13 10.74 15.32
N THR A 64 24.56 9.48 15.44
CA THR A 64 23.72 8.39 15.97
C THR A 64 23.22 8.69 17.38
N LYS A 65 24.09 9.15 18.28
CA LYS A 65 23.73 9.52 19.65
C LYS A 65 22.74 10.69 19.69
N ILE A 66 22.93 11.69 18.84
CA ILE A 66 22.01 12.84 18.71
C ILE A 66 20.63 12.35 18.25
N LEU A 67 20.56 11.62 17.13
CA LEU A 67 19.30 11.11 16.57
C LEU A 67 18.52 10.19 17.53
N GLN A 68 19.23 9.44 18.38
CA GLN A 68 18.63 8.60 19.43
C GLN A 68 17.98 9.41 20.56
N LYS A 69 18.42 10.65 20.78
CA LYS A 69 17.97 11.50 21.90
C LYS A 69 17.14 12.71 21.48
N LEU A 70 17.08 13.06 20.19
CA LEU A 70 16.27 14.18 19.71
C LEU A 70 14.81 14.10 20.19
N PRO A 71 14.18 15.21 20.59
CA PRO A 71 12.75 15.27 20.90
C PRO A 71 11.89 14.85 19.70
N LEU A 72 10.77 14.16 19.94
CA LEU A 72 9.90 13.65 18.86
C LEU A 72 8.84 14.66 18.38
N ASP A 73 8.80 15.83 18.99
CA ASP A 73 7.87 16.95 18.75
C ASP A 73 8.49 18.09 17.92
N ILE A 74 9.66 17.84 17.31
CA ILE A 74 10.27 18.78 16.36
C ILE A 74 9.28 19.09 15.23
N ASN A 75 9.15 20.37 14.88
CA ASN A 75 8.30 20.84 13.78
C ASN A 75 8.50 19.99 12.52
N LEU A 76 7.40 19.51 11.94
CA LEU A 76 7.42 18.55 10.84
C LEU A 76 8.24 19.03 9.65
N SER A 77 8.02 20.27 9.19
CA SER A 77 8.74 20.84 8.06
C SER A 77 10.24 20.92 8.32
N HIS A 78 10.64 21.30 9.53
CA HIS A 78 12.05 21.32 9.91
C HIS A 78 12.64 19.89 9.93
N ALA A 79 11.97 18.94 10.61
CA ALA A 79 12.41 17.55 10.69
C ALA A 79 12.56 16.90 9.32
N VAL A 80 11.62 17.14 8.40
CA VAL A 80 11.66 16.64 7.02
C VAL A 80 12.88 17.18 6.27
N MET A 81 13.27 18.43 6.47
CA MET A 81 14.39 19.04 5.76
C MET A 81 15.76 18.68 6.36
N THR A 82 15.83 18.46 7.67
CA THR A 82 17.13 18.37 8.36
C THR A 82 17.48 16.99 8.88
N ILE A 83 16.48 16.15 9.17
CA ILE A 83 16.71 14.83 9.78
C ILE A 83 16.73 13.76 8.69
N PRO A 84 17.86 13.03 8.51
CA PRO A 84 17.93 11.93 7.56
C PRO A 84 17.03 10.77 7.99
N ASP A 85 16.82 9.85 7.06
CA ASP A 85 16.14 8.61 7.38
C ASP A 85 16.92 7.77 8.42
N GLY A 86 16.21 6.98 9.23
CA GLY A 86 16.81 6.11 10.24
C GLY A 86 16.22 6.27 11.64
N ILE A 87 17.09 6.30 12.66
CA ILE A 87 16.73 6.05 14.07
C ILE A 87 15.69 7.03 14.62
N TYR A 88 15.77 8.31 14.27
CA TYR A 88 14.80 9.30 14.71
C TYR A 88 13.37 8.93 14.30
N TRP A 89 13.18 8.62 13.01
CA TRP A 89 11.88 8.23 12.45
C TRP A 89 11.43 6.87 12.99
N LYS A 90 12.36 5.92 13.19
CA LYS A 90 12.06 4.64 13.86
C LYS A 90 11.46 4.86 15.25
N ARG A 91 12.00 5.79 16.04
CA ARG A 91 11.47 6.14 17.37
C ARG A 91 10.06 6.72 17.28
N ILE A 92 9.77 7.54 16.26
CA ILE A 92 8.38 8.02 16.02
C ILE A 92 7.45 6.83 15.76
N VAL A 93 7.87 5.87 14.93
CA VAL A 93 7.05 4.67 14.65
C VAL A 93 6.78 3.87 15.92
N GLN A 94 7.82 3.60 16.71
CA GLN A 94 7.68 2.86 17.97
C GLN A 94 6.80 3.59 18.99
N SER A 95 6.81 4.92 18.98
CA SER A 95 6.02 5.74 19.90
C SER A 95 4.55 5.90 19.47
N LYS A 96 4.26 6.04 18.17
CA LYS A 96 2.92 6.38 17.67
C LYS A 96 2.18 5.21 17.01
N TYR A 97 2.91 4.19 16.55
CA TYR A 97 2.37 3.07 15.78
C TYR A 97 2.83 1.73 16.36
N ALA A 98 2.55 1.51 17.65
CA ALA A 98 3.00 0.34 18.41
C ALA A 98 2.62 -1.02 17.79
N ASN A 99 1.53 -1.06 17.00
CA ASN A 99 1.00 -2.27 16.37
C ASN A 99 1.56 -2.53 14.96
N VAL A 100 2.48 -1.71 14.46
CA VAL A 100 3.07 -1.94 13.13
C VAL A 100 4.05 -3.13 13.23
N PRO A 101 3.88 -4.18 12.40
CA PRO A 101 4.76 -5.34 12.41
C PRO A 101 6.20 -4.90 12.21
N HIS A 102 7.06 -5.28 13.15
CA HIS A 102 8.49 -4.99 13.07
C HIS A 102 9.12 -5.88 11.99
N SER A 103 9.07 -5.43 10.74
CA SER A 103 9.83 -6.09 9.68
C SER A 103 11.31 -5.72 9.81
N PRO A 104 12.23 -6.68 10.01
CA PRO A 104 13.67 -6.40 10.03
C PRO A 104 14.19 -5.86 8.69
N LYS A 105 13.39 -5.94 7.61
CA LYS A 105 13.69 -5.39 6.27
C LYS A 105 13.23 -3.94 6.08
N MET A 106 12.52 -3.35 7.04
CA MET A 106 12.05 -1.97 6.93
C MET A 106 13.21 -1.00 7.11
N THR A 107 13.72 -0.48 5.99
CA THR A 107 14.86 0.44 5.95
C THR A 107 14.45 1.90 5.76
N GLN A 108 13.21 2.18 5.36
CA GLN A 108 12.71 3.52 5.01
C GLN A 108 11.72 4.11 6.04
N TRP A 109 12.20 4.36 7.26
CA TRP A 109 11.39 4.82 8.39
C TRP A 109 10.77 6.21 8.16
N LYS A 110 11.54 7.13 7.59
CA LYS A 110 11.11 8.49 7.25
C LYS A 110 9.95 8.45 6.27
N ARG A 111 10.11 7.75 5.15
CA ARG A 111 9.04 7.63 4.15
C ARG A 111 7.75 7.12 4.78
N PHE A 112 7.84 6.01 5.51
CA PHE A 112 6.68 5.43 6.17
C PHE A 112 5.95 6.43 7.07
N VAL A 113 6.68 7.10 7.99
CA VAL A 113 6.07 8.09 8.88
C VAL A 113 5.42 9.23 8.10
N LEU A 114 6.08 9.75 7.07
CA LEU A 114 5.55 10.86 6.26
C LEU A 114 4.32 10.44 5.45
N GLU A 115 4.27 9.22 4.93
CA GLU A 115 3.10 8.66 4.27
C GLU A 115 1.93 8.50 5.24
N GLN A 116 2.17 8.00 6.47
CA GLN A 116 1.14 7.92 7.50
C GLN A 116 0.60 9.30 7.89
N ILE A 117 1.47 10.30 8.03
CA ILE A 117 1.07 11.68 8.31
C ILE A 117 0.22 12.23 7.16
N ALA A 118 0.66 12.05 5.91
CA ALA A 118 -0.07 12.52 4.75
C ALA A 118 -1.46 11.86 4.62
N SER A 119 -1.51 10.52 4.74
CA SER A 119 -2.76 9.75 4.77
C SER A 119 -3.71 10.25 5.84
N ASN A 120 -3.25 10.37 7.09
CA ASN A 120 -4.09 10.79 8.21
C ASN A 120 -4.55 12.25 8.07
N ALA A 121 -3.70 13.14 7.56
CA ALA A 121 -4.07 14.53 7.33
C ALA A 121 -5.13 14.66 6.24
N LEU A 122 -5.01 13.90 5.15
CA LEU A 122 -6.01 13.88 4.08
C LEU A 122 -7.33 13.26 4.54
N GLU A 123 -7.28 12.15 5.29
CA GLU A 123 -8.48 11.46 5.78
C GLU A 123 -9.31 12.32 6.74
N ASN A 124 -8.65 13.12 7.59
CA ASN A 124 -9.32 14.03 8.53
C ASN A 124 -9.62 15.42 7.93
N ALA A 125 -9.31 15.65 6.66
CA ALA A 125 -9.53 16.94 6.03
C ALA A 125 -11.03 17.20 5.82
N THR A 126 -11.49 18.36 6.24
CA THR A 126 -12.83 18.88 5.95
C THR A 126 -12.84 19.68 4.65
N LYS A 127 -14.02 20.04 4.17
CA LYS A 127 -14.17 20.87 2.96
C LYS A 127 -13.45 22.22 3.08
N GLU A 128 -13.41 22.79 4.28
CA GLU A 128 -12.81 24.09 4.57
C GLU A 128 -11.29 24.00 4.75
N THR A 129 -10.78 22.84 5.17
CA THR A 129 -9.37 22.66 5.55
C THR A 129 -8.54 21.96 4.48
N ILE A 130 -9.17 21.30 3.50
CA ILE A 130 -8.48 20.48 2.49
C ILE A 130 -7.40 21.25 1.71
N ASP A 131 -7.65 22.51 1.37
CA ASP A 131 -6.68 23.30 0.62
C ASP A 131 -5.41 23.59 1.43
N LYS A 132 -5.59 23.97 2.70
CA LYS A 132 -4.50 24.16 3.66
C LYS A 132 -3.76 22.86 3.92
N VAL A 133 -4.47 21.74 4.06
CA VAL A 133 -3.86 20.42 4.23
C VAL A 133 -2.92 20.11 3.06
N PHE A 134 -3.34 20.36 1.81
CA PHE A 134 -2.47 20.15 0.66
C PHE A 134 -1.24 21.09 0.64
N GLU A 135 -1.40 22.35 1.06
CA GLU A 135 -0.28 23.29 1.21
C GLU A 135 0.73 22.76 2.24
N ASP A 136 0.26 22.38 3.42
CA ASP A 136 1.09 21.85 4.51
C ASP A 136 1.81 20.56 4.11
N LEU A 137 1.16 19.71 3.31
CA LEU A 137 1.72 18.44 2.84
C LEU A 137 2.71 18.60 1.67
N THR A 138 2.83 19.78 1.07
CA THR A 138 3.74 20.01 -0.07
C THR A 138 5.20 19.69 0.28
N VAL A 139 5.63 19.94 1.52
CA VAL A 139 6.98 19.61 2.01
C VAL A 139 7.24 18.09 2.02
N LEU A 140 6.19 17.26 2.05
CA LEU A 140 6.28 15.80 2.03
C LEU A 140 6.34 15.21 0.62
N SER A 141 6.02 16.01 -0.40
CA SER A 141 5.91 15.60 -1.80
C SER A 141 7.04 14.70 -2.31
N PRO A 142 8.33 14.97 -2.04
CA PRO A 142 9.43 14.14 -2.56
C PRO A 142 9.46 12.71 -1.98
N PHE A 143 8.86 12.51 -0.80
CA PHE A 143 8.97 11.30 -0.01
C PHE A 143 7.79 10.36 -0.18
N VAL A 144 6.58 10.91 -0.38
CA VAL A 144 5.32 10.16 -0.43
C VAL A 144 5.20 9.38 -1.74
N ARG A 145 5.09 8.06 -1.63
CA ARG A 145 4.87 7.09 -2.72
C ARG A 145 3.59 6.29 -2.54
N THR A 146 3.08 6.21 -1.32
CA THR A 146 1.83 5.54 -0.99
C THR A 146 0.89 6.48 -0.25
N ILE A 147 -0.37 6.52 -0.65
CA ILE A 147 -1.47 7.11 0.11
C ILE A 147 -2.55 6.06 0.28
N LYS A 148 -2.92 5.82 1.53
CA LYS A 148 -4.06 4.98 1.92
C LYS A 148 -5.04 5.82 2.71
N MET A 149 -6.29 5.86 2.27
CA MET A 149 -7.38 6.51 2.99
C MET A 149 -8.45 5.47 3.25
N SER A 150 -8.64 5.12 4.52
CA SER A 150 -9.64 4.15 4.93
C SER A 150 -11.04 4.76 5.04
N ARG A 151 -11.11 6.09 5.11
CA ARG A 151 -12.36 6.88 5.07
C ARG A 151 -12.18 8.11 4.20
N CYS A 152 -12.10 7.90 2.89
CA CYS A 152 -11.87 8.95 1.92
C CYS A 152 -12.98 10.01 2.00
N PRO A 153 -12.64 11.29 2.25
CA PRO A 153 -13.59 12.38 2.13
C PRO A 153 -14.05 12.51 0.67
N SER A 154 -15.36 12.64 0.45
CA SER A 154 -16.00 12.72 -0.88
C SER A 154 -15.60 13.93 -1.75
N LYS A 155 -14.66 14.77 -1.29
CA LYS A 155 -14.25 16.02 -1.95
C LYS A 155 -12.75 16.17 -2.15
N ILE A 156 -11.96 15.11 -1.90
CA ILE A 156 -10.55 15.15 -2.27
C ILE A 156 -10.44 15.12 -3.78
N SER A 157 -9.92 16.20 -4.37
CA SER A 157 -9.58 16.22 -5.80
C SER A 157 -8.36 15.33 -6.02
N MET A 158 -8.53 14.29 -6.84
CA MET A 158 -7.42 13.39 -7.18
C MET A 158 -6.44 14.12 -8.08
N ALA A 159 -6.90 15.02 -8.95
CA ALA A 159 -6.02 15.91 -9.69
C ALA A 159 -5.09 16.73 -8.77
N LYS A 160 -5.63 17.29 -7.67
CA LYS A 160 -4.80 18.01 -6.68
C LYS A 160 -3.86 17.04 -5.95
N LEU A 161 -4.34 15.87 -5.56
CA LEU A 161 -3.54 14.81 -4.94
C LEU A 161 -2.31 14.45 -5.80
N PHE A 162 -2.51 14.15 -7.09
CA PHE A 162 -1.42 13.77 -8.00
C PHE A 162 -0.50 14.94 -8.35
N ARG A 163 -1.00 16.18 -8.35
CA ARG A 163 -0.16 17.39 -8.50
C ARG A 163 0.75 17.60 -7.29
N THR A 164 0.21 17.40 -6.08
CA THR A 164 0.99 17.50 -4.83
C THR A 164 1.98 16.34 -4.72
N PHE A 165 1.54 15.11 -4.97
CA PHE A 165 2.37 13.91 -4.88
C PHE A 165 2.67 13.33 -6.26
N ARG A 166 3.49 14.04 -7.05
CA ARG A 166 3.89 13.60 -8.41
C ARG A 166 4.56 12.24 -8.43
N GLY A 167 5.13 11.82 -7.30
CA GLY A 167 5.79 10.53 -7.13
C GLY A 167 4.88 9.41 -6.65
N LEU A 168 3.58 9.64 -6.45
CA LEU A 168 2.62 8.67 -5.92
C LEU A 168 2.52 7.45 -6.84
N ARG A 169 2.81 6.28 -6.27
CA ARG A 169 2.82 4.98 -6.95
C ARG A 169 1.68 4.09 -6.49
N LYS A 170 1.27 4.17 -5.23
CA LYS A 170 0.17 3.37 -4.68
C LYS A 170 -0.91 4.25 -4.08
N LEU A 171 -2.16 4.00 -4.47
CA LEU A 171 -3.32 4.70 -3.96
C LEU A 171 -4.41 3.69 -3.55
N THR A 172 -4.77 3.71 -2.28
CA THR A 172 -5.88 2.92 -1.72
C THR A 172 -6.97 3.87 -1.24
N LEU A 173 -8.19 3.71 -1.76
CA LEU A 173 -9.35 4.51 -1.43
C LEU A 173 -10.48 3.62 -0.91
N VAL A 174 -10.93 3.88 0.32
CA VAL A 174 -12.17 3.31 0.86
C VAL A 174 -13.07 4.47 1.26
N TYR A 175 -14.26 4.53 0.69
CA TYR A 175 -15.28 5.53 0.96
C TYR A 175 -16.23 5.02 2.03
N GLY A 176 -16.57 5.89 2.99
CA GLY A 176 -17.46 5.54 4.10
C GLY A 176 -16.78 4.70 5.17
N GLU A 177 -17.56 4.23 6.13
CA GLU A 177 -17.07 3.26 7.10
C GLU A 177 -16.93 1.90 6.39
N PRO A 178 -15.72 1.30 6.37
CA PRO A 178 -15.53 -0.01 5.78
C PRO A 178 -16.46 -1.01 6.46
N ARG A 179 -16.98 -2.00 5.73
CA ARG A 179 -17.82 -3.12 6.24
C ARG A 179 -17.05 -4.07 7.18
N ARG A 180 -16.18 -3.55 8.06
CA ARG A 180 -15.45 -4.34 9.06
C ARG A 180 -16.31 -4.51 10.30
N ASN A 181 -16.79 -5.76 10.48
CA ASN A 181 -17.20 -6.35 11.75
C ASN A 181 -18.04 -5.46 12.69
N PHE A 182 -19.32 -5.31 12.37
CA PHE A 182 -20.36 -4.93 13.35
C PHE A 182 -20.61 -6.00 14.44
N ALA A 183 -19.88 -7.13 14.42
CA ALA A 183 -19.99 -8.20 15.40
C ALA A 183 -19.50 -7.84 16.82
N GLN A 184 -19.08 -6.59 17.07
CA GLN A 184 -18.69 -6.11 18.41
C GLN A 184 -19.71 -5.14 19.05
N TYR A 185 -20.84 -4.86 18.39
CA TYR A 185 -21.87 -3.99 18.96
C TYR A 185 -23.08 -4.85 19.37
N GLU A 186 -23.08 -5.31 20.62
CA GLU A 186 -24.12 -6.17 21.22
C GLU A 186 -25.40 -5.42 21.65
N GLU A 187 -25.60 -4.15 21.28
CA GLU A 187 -26.79 -3.40 21.70
C GLU A 187 -27.47 -2.75 20.49
N PHE A 188 -28.42 -3.50 19.91
CA PHE A 188 -29.33 -3.04 18.86
C PHE A 188 -30.62 -2.53 19.50
N ASP A 189 -30.89 -1.23 19.40
CA ASP A 189 -32.27 -0.69 19.34
C ASP A 189 -32.36 0.79 18.94
N GLN A 190 -31.25 1.53 18.77
CA GLN A 190 -31.31 2.96 18.39
C GLN A 190 -30.22 3.43 17.43
N PHE A 191 -29.91 2.66 16.38
CA PHE A 191 -29.18 3.21 15.25
C PHE A 191 -30.13 3.51 14.10
N THR A 192 -30.36 4.80 13.85
CA THR A 192 -30.76 5.25 12.52
C THR A 192 -29.68 4.77 11.57
N ILE A 193 -30.00 3.84 10.66
CA ILE A 193 -29.12 3.44 9.55
C ILE A 193 -28.89 4.69 8.71
N GLN A 194 -27.89 5.50 9.07
CA GLN A 194 -27.42 6.56 8.20
C GLN A 194 -26.88 5.83 6.98
N GLN A 195 -27.52 6.07 5.83
CA GLN A 195 -27.11 5.56 4.51
C GLN A 195 -25.58 5.52 4.42
N GLU A 196 -25.03 4.32 4.51
CA GLU A 196 -23.60 4.05 4.58
C GLU A 196 -22.93 4.67 3.36
N MET A 197 -22.02 5.62 3.57
CA MET A 197 -21.42 6.44 2.52
C MET A 197 -20.41 5.64 1.68
N SER A 198 -20.87 4.67 0.89
CA SER A 198 -20.09 3.97 -0.12
C SER A 198 -19.62 4.92 -1.24
N ALA A 199 -18.71 4.46 -2.11
CA ALA A 199 -18.23 5.29 -3.22
C ALA A 199 -19.40 5.60 -4.16
N SER A 200 -19.80 6.87 -4.22
CA SER A 200 -20.92 7.28 -5.06
C SER A 200 -20.49 7.32 -6.53
N GLN A 201 -21.46 7.31 -7.45
CA GLN A 201 -21.18 7.53 -8.88
C GLN A 201 -20.49 8.87 -9.14
N ARG A 202 -20.74 9.89 -8.31
CA ARG A 202 -20.08 11.21 -8.43
C ARG A 202 -18.60 11.10 -8.10
N ASP A 203 -18.26 10.36 -7.04
CA ASP A 203 -16.86 10.10 -6.66
C ASP A 203 -16.13 9.35 -7.79
N CYS A 204 -16.77 8.31 -8.32
CA CYS A 204 -16.23 7.53 -9.45
C CYS A 204 -16.04 8.40 -10.71
N THR A 205 -17.01 9.28 -11.01
CA THR A 205 -16.94 10.18 -12.18
C THR A 205 -15.84 11.23 -12.02
N ALA A 206 -15.64 11.76 -10.81
CA ALA A 206 -14.54 12.67 -10.53
C ALA A 206 -13.20 11.96 -10.73
N LEU A 207 -13.06 10.74 -10.20
CA LEU A 207 -11.87 9.92 -10.38
C LEU A 207 -11.59 9.62 -11.87
N GLN A 208 -12.62 9.24 -12.64
CA GLN A 208 -12.49 9.00 -14.08
C GLN A 208 -11.90 10.24 -14.79
N LYS A 209 -12.49 11.42 -14.56
CA LYS A 209 -12.06 12.67 -15.18
C LYS A 209 -10.62 13.03 -14.79
N ASP A 210 -10.26 12.80 -13.53
CA ASP A 210 -8.91 13.08 -13.04
C ASP A 210 -7.88 12.13 -13.68
N PHE A 211 -8.21 10.84 -13.82
CA PHE A 211 -7.35 9.87 -14.52
C PHE A 211 -7.22 10.16 -16.01
N GLU A 212 -8.31 10.58 -16.67
CA GLU A 212 -8.29 11.00 -18.07
C GLU A 212 -7.40 12.26 -18.25
N GLN A 213 -7.52 13.23 -17.35
CA GLN A 213 -6.75 14.47 -17.40
C GLN A 213 -5.25 14.25 -17.18
N ILE A 214 -4.87 13.43 -16.20
CA ILE A 214 -3.46 13.17 -15.89
C ILE A 214 -2.87 12.19 -16.91
N GLY A 215 -3.64 11.18 -17.29
CA GLY A 215 -3.31 10.19 -18.30
C GLY A 215 -1.96 9.52 -18.11
N SER A 216 -1.18 9.46 -19.20
CA SER A 216 0.11 8.76 -19.26
C SER A 216 1.20 9.36 -18.36
N PHE A 217 1.03 10.60 -17.88
CA PHE A 217 1.95 11.23 -16.95
C PHE A 217 1.77 10.73 -15.50
N CYS A 218 0.69 10.01 -15.22
CA CYS A 218 0.43 9.47 -13.89
C CYS A 218 1.48 8.41 -13.52
N ALA A 219 2.15 8.60 -12.38
CA ALA A 219 3.14 7.66 -11.85
C ALA A 219 2.52 6.48 -11.10
N LEU A 220 1.19 6.39 -11.06
CA LEU A 220 0.45 5.37 -10.32
C LEU A 220 0.72 3.99 -10.92
N GLU A 221 1.17 3.08 -10.05
CA GLU A 221 1.54 1.69 -10.34
C GLU A 221 0.56 0.71 -9.67
N GLU A 222 -0.07 1.08 -8.55
CA GLU A 222 -1.02 0.25 -7.82
C GLU A 222 -2.26 1.06 -7.43
N PHE A 223 -3.45 0.54 -7.76
CA PHE A 223 -4.73 1.17 -7.43
C PHE A 223 -5.68 0.21 -6.73
N GLU A 224 -6.21 0.61 -5.59
CA GLU A 224 -7.09 -0.20 -4.76
C GLU A 224 -8.36 0.56 -4.35
N MET A 225 -9.52 -0.05 -4.60
CA MET A 225 -10.84 0.39 -4.15
C MET A 225 -11.68 -0.77 -3.62
N SER A 226 -11.09 -1.59 -2.75
CA SER A 226 -11.83 -2.65 -2.04
C SER A 226 -12.84 -2.08 -1.04
N ASP A 227 -13.88 -2.85 -0.71
CA ASP A 227 -14.87 -2.49 0.34
C ASP A 227 -15.65 -1.18 0.09
N ASN A 228 -15.91 -0.86 -1.19
CA ASN A 228 -16.56 0.39 -1.59
C ASN A 228 -18.01 0.21 -2.07
N SER A 229 -18.58 -1.00 -1.94
CA SER A 229 -19.89 -1.37 -2.49
C SER A 229 -20.08 -0.95 -3.95
N LEU A 230 -19.01 -1.04 -4.76
CA LEU A 230 -19.02 -0.60 -6.15
C LEU A 230 -19.98 -1.46 -6.98
N THR A 231 -20.94 -0.80 -7.63
CA THR A 231 -21.83 -1.44 -8.61
C THR A 231 -21.20 -1.48 -10.00
N ASP A 232 -21.83 -2.21 -10.94
CA ASP A 232 -21.42 -2.22 -12.36
C ASP A 232 -21.26 -0.83 -12.96
N LYS A 233 -22.14 0.12 -12.61
CA LYS A 233 -22.05 1.51 -13.11
C LYS A 233 -20.79 2.20 -12.60
N CYS A 234 -20.48 2.07 -11.32
CA CYS A 234 -19.27 2.66 -10.73
C CYS A 234 -18.01 2.02 -11.33
N ALA A 235 -17.96 0.70 -11.42
CA ALA A 235 -16.87 -0.04 -12.04
C ALA A 235 -16.64 0.34 -13.51
N GLN A 236 -17.71 0.55 -14.28
CA GLN A 236 -17.63 1.03 -15.65
C GLN A 236 -16.98 2.41 -15.74
N ILE A 237 -17.45 3.36 -14.92
CA ILE A 237 -16.91 4.72 -14.86
C ILE A 237 -15.41 4.69 -14.51
N ILE A 238 -15.03 3.92 -13.49
CA ILE A 238 -13.63 3.76 -13.08
C ILE A 238 -12.80 3.12 -14.20
N GLY A 239 -13.32 2.08 -14.85
CA GLY A 239 -12.67 1.39 -15.97
C GLY A 239 -12.31 2.33 -17.12
N TYR A 240 -13.19 3.27 -17.47
CA TYR A 240 -12.90 4.32 -18.45
C TYR A 240 -11.78 5.28 -18.04
N GLY A 241 -11.54 5.47 -16.74
CA GLY A 241 -10.37 6.23 -16.28
C GLY A 241 -9.08 5.41 -16.32
N LEU A 242 -9.13 4.15 -15.86
CA LEU A 242 -7.94 3.29 -15.71
C LEU A 242 -7.21 3.02 -17.03
N ILE A 243 -7.91 2.99 -18.17
CA ILE A 243 -7.28 2.80 -19.49
C ILE A 243 -6.25 3.88 -19.83
N HIS A 244 -6.29 5.05 -19.19
CA HIS A 244 -5.34 6.13 -19.42
C HIS A 244 -4.05 5.98 -18.60
N LEU A 245 -4.03 5.14 -17.57
CA LEU A 245 -2.92 4.96 -16.64
C LEU A 245 -1.90 3.93 -17.15
N LYS A 246 -0.93 4.38 -17.95
CA LYS A 246 0.01 3.50 -18.67
C LYS A 246 1.08 2.83 -17.81
N ARG A 247 1.19 3.21 -16.54
CA ARG A 247 2.14 2.65 -15.57
C ARG A 247 1.49 1.71 -14.57
N LEU A 248 0.18 1.50 -14.68
CA LEU A 248 -0.56 0.66 -13.75
C LEU A 248 -0.09 -0.78 -13.90
N THR A 249 0.29 -1.37 -12.77
CA THR A 249 0.76 -2.76 -12.63
C THR A 249 -0.16 -3.59 -11.74
N SER A 250 -0.94 -2.95 -10.87
CA SER A 250 -1.84 -3.65 -9.95
C SER A 250 -3.18 -2.95 -9.86
N ILE A 251 -4.25 -3.74 -9.91
CA ILE A 251 -5.61 -3.30 -9.59
C ILE A 251 -6.25 -4.21 -8.55
N THR A 252 -6.90 -3.62 -7.56
CA THR A 252 -7.60 -4.35 -6.50
C THR A 252 -8.97 -3.75 -6.24
N PHE A 253 -10.01 -4.54 -6.45
CA PHE A 253 -11.42 -4.16 -6.28
C PHE A 253 -12.19 -5.23 -5.50
N ALA A 254 -11.53 -5.89 -4.56
CA ALA A 254 -12.11 -6.97 -3.76
C ALA A 254 -13.29 -6.48 -2.90
N HIS A 255 -14.19 -7.38 -2.51
CA HIS A 255 -15.30 -7.09 -1.59
C HIS A 255 -16.23 -5.96 -2.07
N ASN A 256 -16.65 -6.03 -3.34
CA ASN A 256 -17.57 -5.07 -3.95
C ASN A 256 -18.80 -5.78 -4.54
N GLU A 257 -19.63 -5.06 -5.30
CA GLU A 257 -20.84 -5.59 -5.94
C GLU A 257 -20.72 -5.55 -7.47
N ILE A 258 -19.50 -5.77 -7.98
CA ILE A 258 -19.17 -5.68 -9.40
C ILE A 258 -19.63 -6.95 -10.08
N GLY A 259 -20.50 -6.81 -11.08
CA GLY A 259 -20.95 -7.89 -11.95
C GLY A 259 -20.17 -7.94 -13.27
N ASN A 260 -20.71 -8.69 -14.22
CA ASN A 260 -20.08 -8.91 -15.53
C ASN A 260 -19.80 -7.61 -16.30
N ASN A 261 -20.77 -6.67 -16.33
CA ASN A 261 -20.64 -5.48 -17.17
C ASN A 261 -19.62 -4.50 -16.59
N GLY A 262 -19.61 -4.32 -15.27
CA GLY A 262 -18.62 -3.50 -14.60
C GLY A 262 -17.22 -4.06 -14.76
N PHE A 263 -17.07 -5.37 -14.55
CA PHE A 263 -15.78 -6.05 -14.68
C PHE A 263 -15.24 -5.98 -16.12
N GLN A 264 -16.08 -6.19 -17.13
CA GLN A 264 -15.70 -6.06 -18.55
C GLN A 264 -15.04 -4.70 -18.86
N ASN A 265 -15.50 -3.63 -18.21
CA ASN A 265 -14.94 -2.29 -18.38
C ASN A 265 -13.66 -2.09 -17.55
N LEU A 266 -13.61 -2.61 -16.32
CA LEU A 266 -12.40 -2.53 -15.48
C LEU A 266 -11.20 -3.21 -16.14
N VAL A 267 -11.38 -4.39 -16.73
CA VAL A 267 -10.29 -5.16 -17.33
C VAL A 267 -9.82 -4.64 -18.70
N GLN A 268 -10.42 -3.57 -19.23
CA GLN A 268 -9.92 -2.94 -20.46
C GLN A 268 -8.49 -2.40 -20.28
N CYS A 269 -8.13 -1.96 -19.08
CA CYS A 269 -6.79 -1.45 -18.78
C CYS A 269 -5.69 -2.51 -18.99
N VAL A 270 -6.01 -3.80 -18.82
CA VAL A 270 -5.10 -4.95 -19.00
C VAL A 270 -4.49 -4.99 -20.40
N ARG A 271 -5.23 -4.52 -21.42
CA ARG A 271 -4.75 -4.46 -22.82
C ARG A 271 -3.75 -3.33 -23.07
N SER A 272 -3.64 -2.37 -22.16
CA SER A 272 -2.97 -1.08 -22.43
C SER A 272 -1.97 -0.65 -21.37
N ALA A 273 -1.85 -1.40 -20.28
CA ALA A 273 -0.94 -1.18 -19.18
C ALA A 273 -0.28 -2.52 -18.79
N PRO A 274 0.94 -2.51 -18.24
CA PRO A 274 1.67 -3.71 -17.83
C PRO A 274 1.12 -4.29 -16.52
N ILE A 275 -0.18 -4.63 -16.50
CA ILE A 275 -0.84 -5.21 -15.34
C ILE A 275 -0.20 -6.56 -15.01
N ARG A 276 0.21 -6.72 -13.77
CA ARG A 276 0.88 -7.88 -13.16
C ARG A 276 0.00 -8.54 -12.10
N TYR A 277 -0.83 -7.76 -11.43
CA TYR A 277 -1.65 -8.20 -10.31
C TYR A 277 -3.10 -7.72 -10.48
N ILE A 278 -4.04 -8.67 -10.41
CA ILE A 278 -5.48 -8.39 -10.39
C ILE A 278 -6.09 -9.13 -9.21
N ASP A 279 -6.77 -8.40 -8.33
CA ASP A 279 -7.62 -8.99 -7.30
C ASP A 279 -9.02 -8.36 -7.36
N VAL A 280 -9.99 -9.19 -7.72
CA VAL A 280 -11.41 -8.83 -7.77
C VAL A 280 -12.24 -9.88 -7.02
N SER A 281 -11.65 -10.50 -6.01
CA SER A 281 -12.31 -11.49 -5.17
C SER A 281 -13.55 -10.93 -4.47
N ASP A 282 -14.50 -11.80 -4.13
CA ASP A 282 -15.74 -11.43 -3.42
C ASP A 282 -16.52 -10.31 -4.15
N ASN A 283 -16.94 -10.63 -5.37
CA ASN A 283 -17.75 -9.81 -6.25
C ASN A 283 -18.88 -10.66 -6.88
N LYS A 284 -19.59 -10.12 -7.87
CA LYS A 284 -20.70 -10.78 -8.58
C LYS A 284 -20.31 -11.15 -10.03
N ILE A 285 -19.02 -11.41 -10.29
CA ILE A 285 -18.49 -11.71 -11.62
C ILE A 285 -18.90 -13.13 -12.00
N GLY A 286 -19.46 -13.33 -13.20
CA GLY A 286 -19.77 -14.64 -13.73
C GLY A 286 -18.99 -14.97 -15.01
N ALA A 287 -19.45 -15.99 -15.72
CA ALA A 287 -18.81 -16.50 -16.93
C ALA A 287 -18.48 -15.42 -17.99
N SER A 288 -19.43 -14.51 -18.26
CA SER A 288 -19.23 -13.44 -19.26
C SER A 288 -18.13 -12.45 -18.86
N GLY A 289 -18.04 -12.11 -17.56
CA GLY A 289 -16.98 -11.27 -17.04
C GLY A 289 -15.61 -11.92 -17.19
N VAL A 290 -15.47 -13.20 -16.83
CA VAL A 290 -14.21 -13.94 -17.03
C VAL A 290 -13.85 -14.09 -18.49
N GLN A 291 -14.83 -14.33 -19.37
CA GLN A 291 -14.60 -14.35 -20.82
C GLN A 291 -14.03 -13.01 -21.34
N SER A 292 -14.51 -11.89 -20.76
CA SER A 292 -13.98 -10.57 -21.09
C SER A 292 -12.52 -10.38 -20.66
N LEU A 293 -12.14 -10.93 -19.50
CA LEU A 293 -10.76 -10.98 -19.05
C LEU A 293 -9.91 -11.90 -19.95
N ALA A 294 -10.40 -13.08 -20.32
CA ALA A 294 -9.72 -14.01 -21.24
C ALA A 294 -9.37 -13.34 -22.57
N ALA A 295 -10.28 -12.51 -23.10
CA ALA A 295 -10.03 -11.71 -24.29
C ALA A 295 -9.09 -10.51 -24.05
N ALA A 296 -8.91 -10.06 -22.82
CA ALA A 296 -8.05 -8.93 -22.46
C ALA A 296 -6.60 -9.37 -22.25
N VAL A 297 -6.40 -10.54 -21.62
CA VAL A 297 -5.07 -11.08 -21.33
C VAL A 297 -4.30 -11.51 -22.57
N GLU A 298 -4.97 -11.76 -23.70
CA GLU A 298 -4.31 -12.11 -24.97
C GLU A 298 -3.28 -11.06 -25.43
N LYS A 299 -3.46 -9.79 -25.05
CA LYS A 299 -2.52 -8.69 -25.35
C LYS A 299 -1.58 -8.37 -24.18
N ASN A 300 -1.75 -9.04 -23.05
CA ASN A 300 -0.99 -8.79 -21.84
C ASN A 300 0.02 -9.93 -21.60
N THR A 301 1.29 -9.57 -21.57
CA THR A 301 2.38 -10.53 -21.33
C THR A 301 2.98 -10.39 -19.93
N THR A 302 2.33 -9.65 -19.03
CA THR A 302 2.89 -9.29 -17.71
C THR A 302 2.08 -9.81 -16.53
N LEU A 303 0.85 -10.28 -16.74
CA LEU A 303 -0.04 -10.76 -15.68
C LEU A 303 0.59 -11.97 -14.99
N GLU A 304 0.85 -11.85 -13.69
CA GLU A 304 1.50 -12.86 -12.85
C GLU A 304 0.58 -13.39 -11.76
N TYR A 305 -0.35 -12.55 -11.28
CA TYR A 305 -1.25 -12.89 -10.19
C TYR A 305 -2.69 -12.53 -10.57
N LEU A 306 -3.58 -13.50 -10.48
CA LEU A 306 -5.01 -13.32 -10.69
C LEU A 306 -5.81 -13.97 -9.55
N ASN A 307 -6.54 -13.15 -8.82
CA ASN A 307 -7.51 -13.60 -7.83
C ASN A 307 -8.93 -13.20 -8.27
N ILE A 308 -9.73 -14.20 -8.60
CA ILE A 308 -11.16 -14.10 -8.95
C ILE A 308 -12.00 -15.02 -8.06
N SER A 309 -11.53 -15.33 -6.85
CA SER A 309 -12.25 -16.16 -5.88
C SER A 309 -13.54 -15.53 -5.38
N SER A 310 -14.42 -16.34 -4.79
CA SER A 310 -15.69 -15.91 -4.21
C SER A 310 -16.54 -15.07 -5.19
N ASN A 311 -16.63 -15.54 -6.43
CA ASN A 311 -17.45 -14.93 -7.48
C ASN A 311 -18.52 -15.96 -7.92
N GLN A 312 -19.15 -15.73 -9.08
CA GLN A 312 -20.29 -16.50 -9.58
C GLN A 312 -19.98 -17.15 -10.93
N LEU A 313 -18.77 -17.71 -11.09
CA LEU A 313 -18.33 -18.23 -12.40
C LEU A 313 -19.21 -19.38 -12.88
N SER A 314 -19.51 -20.34 -11.99
CA SER A 314 -20.14 -21.63 -12.33
C SER A 314 -19.38 -22.42 -13.40
N ASP A 315 -19.89 -23.60 -13.77
CA ASP A 315 -19.34 -24.39 -14.88
C ASP A 315 -19.29 -23.61 -16.21
N LYS A 316 -20.17 -22.63 -16.38
CA LYS A 316 -20.16 -21.75 -17.57
C LYS A 316 -18.88 -20.91 -17.67
N GLY A 317 -18.19 -20.66 -16.57
CA GLY A 317 -16.96 -19.86 -16.52
C GLY A 317 -15.68 -20.68 -16.80
N VAL A 318 -15.76 -22.01 -16.77
CA VAL A 318 -14.62 -22.93 -16.88
C VAL A 318 -13.85 -22.71 -18.17
N TYR A 319 -14.56 -22.58 -19.30
CA TYR A 319 -13.94 -22.26 -20.58
C TYR A 319 -13.16 -20.93 -20.53
N GLY A 320 -13.74 -19.87 -19.94
CA GLY A 320 -13.07 -18.58 -19.81
C GLY A 320 -11.79 -18.66 -18.97
N VAL A 321 -11.81 -19.42 -17.87
CA VAL A 321 -10.63 -19.65 -17.03
C VAL A 321 -9.57 -20.45 -17.79
N SER A 322 -9.95 -21.52 -18.50
CA SER A 322 -9.02 -22.32 -19.31
C SER A 322 -8.30 -21.45 -20.34
N GLN A 323 -9.02 -20.52 -20.97
CA GLN A 323 -8.44 -19.57 -21.93
C GLN A 323 -7.47 -18.58 -21.28
N ILE A 324 -7.72 -18.15 -20.04
CA ILE A 324 -6.75 -17.33 -19.29
C ILE A 324 -5.47 -18.12 -19.02
N ILE A 325 -5.58 -19.39 -18.61
CA ILE A 325 -4.42 -20.26 -18.35
C ILE A 325 -3.59 -20.48 -19.62
N GLU A 326 -4.25 -20.70 -20.76
CA GLU A 326 -3.57 -20.92 -22.05
C GLU A 326 -2.92 -19.65 -22.61
N LYS A 327 -3.58 -18.49 -22.46
CA LYS A 327 -3.16 -17.23 -23.09
C LYS A 327 -2.25 -16.34 -22.25
N SER A 328 -2.01 -16.66 -20.98
CA SER A 328 -1.24 -15.81 -20.05
C SER A 328 0.17 -16.39 -19.81
N PRO A 329 1.18 -16.02 -20.61
CA PRO A 329 2.51 -16.64 -20.54
C PRO A 329 3.31 -16.28 -19.27
N SER A 330 2.83 -15.32 -18.48
CA SER A 330 3.50 -14.89 -17.26
C SER A 330 2.74 -15.29 -15.99
N LEU A 331 1.55 -15.88 -16.11
CA LEU A 331 0.70 -16.16 -14.95
C LEU A 331 1.37 -17.21 -14.05
N LYS A 332 1.52 -16.86 -12.77
CA LYS A 332 2.15 -17.68 -11.72
C LYS A 332 1.14 -18.13 -10.67
N TYR A 333 0.22 -17.25 -10.31
CA TYR A 333 -0.80 -17.52 -9.30
C TYR A 333 -2.20 -17.31 -9.87
N LEU A 334 -3.07 -18.30 -9.69
CA LEU A 334 -4.48 -18.24 -10.04
C LEU A 334 -5.33 -18.76 -8.90
N ASP A 335 -6.25 -17.93 -8.40
CA ASP A 335 -7.25 -18.31 -7.41
C ASP A 335 -8.67 -18.14 -7.96
N ILE A 336 -9.38 -19.26 -8.03
CA ILE A 336 -10.77 -19.40 -8.44
C ILE A 336 -11.61 -20.10 -7.36
N SER A 337 -11.17 -20.07 -6.10
CA SER A 337 -11.90 -20.68 -4.98
C SER A 337 -13.31 -20.09 -4.82
N GLY A 338 -14.26 -20.87 -4.29
CA GLY A 338 -15.60 -20.35 -3.95
C GLY A 338 -16.45 -19.86 -5.13
N ASN A 339 -16.33 -20.49 -6.31
CA ASN A 339 -16.98 -20.05 -7.55
C ASN A 339 -18.12 -20.94 -8.05
N ARG A 340 -18.51 -21.95 -7.26
CA ARG A 340 -19.58 -22.92 -7.57
C ARG A 340 -19.31 -23.68 -8.87
N ILE A 341 -18.06 -24.04 -9.11
CA ILE A 341 -17.63 -24.85 -10.25
C ILE A 341 -17.64 -26.33 -9.82
N GLU A 342 -18.32 -27.17 -10.58
CA GLU A 342 -18.37 -28.61 -10.37
C GLU A 342 -17.44 -29.35 -11.33
N HIS A 343 -17.43 -28.93 -12.60
CA HIS A 343 -16.66 -29.59 -13.67
C HIS A 343 -15.44 -28.75 -14.09
N PHE A 344 -14.25 -29.33 -13.98
CA PHE A 344 -12.95 -28.70 -14.25
C PHE A 344 -12.26 -29.21 -15.51
N THR A 345 -12.90 -30.08 -16.29
CA THR A 345 -12.34 -30.73 -17.50
C THR A 345 -11.44 -29.82 -18.35
N GLU A 346 -11.92 -28.66 -18.81
CA GLU A 346 -11.13 -27.77 -19.67
C GLU A 346 -10.01 -27.04 -18.92
N ILE A 347 -10.21 -26.72 -17.64
CA ILE A 347 -9.15 -26.16 -16.80
C ILE A 347 -8.04 -27.20 -16.62
N ILE A 348 -8.38 -28.45 -16.34
CA ILE A 348 -7.45 -29.58 -16.22
C ILE A 348 -6.63 -29.73 -17.50
N GLU A 349 -7.27 -29.73 -18.67
CA GLU A 349 -6.58 -29.84 -19.95
C GLU A 349 -5.66 -28.64 -20.24
N ALA A 350 -6.07 -27.44 -19.86
CA ALA A 350 -5.22 -26.25 -19.96
C ALA A 350 -4.01 -26.34 -19.01
N LEU A 351 -4.22 -26.76 -17.76
CA LEU A 351 -3.17 -26.93 -16.75
C LEU A 351 -2.14 -28.00 -17.16
N LYS A 352 -2.56 -29.10 -17.79
CA LYS A 352 -1.63 -30.13 -18.30
C LYS A 352 -0.62 -29.56 -19.30
N LYS A 353 -1.02 -28.56 -20.09
CA LYS A 353 -0.17 -27.90 -21.11
C LYS A 353 0.55 -26.68 -20.58
N ASN A 354 0.06 -26.08 -19.50
CA ASN A 354 0.61 -24.85 -18.95
C ASN A 354 1.98 -25.10 -18.30
N THR A 355 2.97 -24.27 -18.63
CA THR A 355 4.34 -24.39 -18.11
C THR A 355 4.76 -23.20 -17.25
N THR A 356 3.82 -22.32 -16.90
CA THR A 356 4.11 -21.02 -16.28
C THR A 356 3.53 -20.92 -14.87
N LEU A 357 2.33 -21.44 -14.65
CA LEU A 357 1.58 -21.38 -13.40
C LEU A 357 2.25 -22.26 -12.33
N THR A 358 2.46 -21.69 -11.15
CA THR A 358 3.06 -22.36 -9.99
C THR A 358 2.03 -22.64 -8.91
N ASP A 359 1.01 -21.80 -8.77
CA ASP A 359 0.04 -21.88 -7.70
C ASP A 359 -1.38 -21.81 -8.29
N PHE A 360 -2.14 -22.88 -8.11
CA PHE A 360 -3.53 -22.98 -8.53
C PHE A 360 -4.43 -23.29 -7.34
N ILE A 361 -5.31 -22.36 -7.01
CA ILE A 361 -6.22 -22.45 -5.87
C ILE A 361 -7.65 -22.53 -6.39
N ALA A 362 -8.33 -23.64 -6.13
CA ALA A 362 -9.70 -23.92 -6.52
C ALA A 362 -10.54 -24.47 -5.35
N ALA A 363 -10.08 -24.28 -4.11
CA ALA A 363 -10.77 -24.70 -2.90
C ALA A 363 -12.20 -24.13 -2.79
N ALA A 364 -13.04 -24.70 -1.92
CA ALA A 364 -14.42 -24.26 -1.72
C ALA A 364 -15.28 -24.27 -3.01
N ASN A 365 -14.92 -25.08 -4.01
CA ASN A 365 -15.77 -25.41 -5.15
C ASN A 365 -16.34 -26.83 -4.97
N PRO A 366 -17.59 -27.10 -5.39
CA PRO A 366 -18.19 -28.43 -5.36
C PRO A 366 -17.62 -29.34 -6.47
N ILE A 367 -16.30 -29.52 -6.52
CA ILE A 367 -15.61 -30.27 -7.58
C ILE A 367 -16.12 -31.73 -7.59
N CYS A 368 -16.50 -32.24 -8.76
CA CYS A 368 -16.96 -33.62 -8.91
C CYS A 368 -15.85 -34.63 -8.53
N ALA A 369 -16.26 -35.85 -8.20
CA ALA A 369 -15.34 -36.88 -7.73
C ALA A 369 -14.30 -37.25 -8.80
N GLU A 370 -14.72 -37.28 -10.07
CA GLU A 370 -13.86 -37.59 -11.21
C GLU A 370 -12.71 -36.58 -11.33
N ASP A 371 -13.00 -35.29 -11.24
CA ASP A 371 -11.96 -34.25 -11.35
C ASP A 371 -11.08 -34.17 -10.10
N GLN A 372 -11.64 -34.41 -8.91
CA GLN A 372 -10.86 -34.54 -7.67
C GLN A 372 -9.80 -35.65 -7.77
N GLU A 373 -10.15 -36.83 -8.31
CA GLU A 373 -9.20 -37.93 -8.50
C GLU A 373 -8.06 -37.55 -9.46
N ILE A 374 -8.34 -36.72 -10.47
CA ILE A 374 -7.33 -36.21 -11.39
C ILE A 374 -6.39 -35.23 -10.67
N PHE A 375 -6.93 -34.31 -9.87
CA PHE A 375 -6.13 -33.33 -9.13
C PHE A 375 -5.19 -33.98 -8.09
N VAL A 376 -5.59 -35.08 -7.46
CA VAL A 376 -4.74 -35.84 -6.52
C VAL A 376 -3.48 -36.39 -7.19
N LYS A 377 -3.55 -36.71 -8.49
CA LYS A 377 -2.44 -37.29 -9.28
C LYS A 377 -1.85 -36.29 -10.26
N PHE A 378 -2.07 -34.98 -10.03
CA PHE A 378 -1.75 -33.96 -11.03
C PHE A 378 -0.24 -33.77 -11.25
N ASP A 379 0.57 -34.10 -10.25
CA ASP A 379 2.03 -34.13 -10.30
C ASP A 379 2.59 -35.05 -11.41
N GLN A 380 1.82 -36.06 -11.84
CA GLN A 380 2.17 -36.94 -12.94
C GLN A 380 2.03 -36.26 -14.32
N PHE A 381 1.21 -35.21 -14.41
CA PHE A 381 0.92 -34.52 -15.67
C PHE A 381 1.64 -33.17 -15.80
N ASN A 382 1.91 -32.49 -14.69
CA ASN A 382 2.54 -31.16 -14.68
C ASN A 382 3.62 -31.06 -13.60
N GLN A 383 4.81 -30.59 -13.99
CA GLN A 383 5.95 -30.41 -13.09
C GLN A 383 6.21 -28.94 -12.71
N THR A 384 5.47 -27.99 -13.28
CA THR A 384 5.60 -26.56 -12.99
C THR A 384 4.80 -26.17 -11.75
N LEU A 385 3.59 -26.72 -11.58
CA LEU A 385 2.75 -26.46 -10.43
C LEU A 385 3.42 -26.94 -9.14
N GLN A 386 3.55 -26.02 -8.19
CA GLN A 386 4.12 -26.24 -6.87
C GLN A 386 3.01 -26.39 -5.83
N THR A 387 1.92 -25.64 -5.99
CA THR A 387 0.77 -25.63 -5.08
C THR A 387 -0.51 -25.87 -5.86
N ILE A 388 -1.27 -26.88 -5.45
CA ILE A 388 -2.65 -27.11 -5.90
C ILE A 388 -3.52 -27.24 -4.65
N ASP A 389 -4.48 -26.32 -4.47
CA ASP A 389 -5.46 -26.39 -3.39
C ASP A 389 -6.87 -26.59 -3.96
N VAL A 390 -7.37 -27.81 -3.86
CA VAL A 390 -8.70 -28.23 -4.34
C VAL A 390 -9.60 -28.69 -3.19
N ARG A 391 -9.28 -28.28 -1.96
CA ARG A 391 -10.01 -28.72 -0.77
C ARG A 391 -11.46 -28.25 -0.84
N TYR A 392 -12.37 -29.21 -0.73
CA TYR A 392 -13.76 -28.92 -0.45
C TYR A 392 -13.89 -28.62 1.05
N TYR A 393 -14.39 -27.43 1.37
CA TYR A 393 -14.88 -27.16 2.71
C TYR A 393 -16.39 -27.45 2.67
N PRO A 394 -16.88 -28.51 3.33
CA PRO A 394 -18.30 -28.66 3.58
C PRO A 394 -18.68 -27.50 4.48
N THR A 395 -19.11 -26.43 3.85
CA THR A 395 -19.59 -25.25 4.54
C THR A 395 -20.93 -25.62 5.15
N ASN A 396 -20.99 -25.71 6.46
CA ASN A 396 -22.25 -25.89 7.17
C ASN A 396 -22.96 -24.52 7.20
N GLU A 397 -24.28 -24.45 7.44
CA GLU A 397 -24.99 -23.15 7.57
C GLU A 397 -24.32 -22.22 8.59
N GLU A 398 -23.62 -22.77 9.58
CA GLU A 398 -22.87 -22.03 10.61
C GLU A 398 -21.52 -21.45 10.15
N ASP A 399 -20.95 -21.92 9.03
CA ASP A 399 -19.70 -21.39 8.44
C ASP A 399 -19.94 -20.16 7.57
N TYR A 400 -21.22 -19.87 7.30
CA TYR A 400 -21.67 -18.73 6.52
C TYR A 400 -22.17 -17.62 7.42
N ILE A 401 -21.76 -16.38 7.13
CA ILE A 401 -22.53 -15.22 7.59
C ILE A 401 -23.60 -14.96 6.54
N VAL A 402 -24.84 -15.38 6.81
CA VAL A 402 -26.00 -14.94 6.03
C VAL A 402 -26.30 -13.50 6.42
N LYS A 403 -25.92 -12.54 5.58
CA LYS A 403 -26.52 -11.20 5.61
C LYS A 403 -27.67 -11.18 4.61
N THR A 404 -28.87 -11.43 5.09
CA THR A 404 -30.09 -11.03 4.39
C THR A 404 -30.18 -9.51 4.49
N THR A 405 -29.79 -8.78 3.45
CA THR A 405 -30.28 -7.42 3.29
C THR A 405 -31.75 -7.52 2.90
N GLU A 406 -32.67 -6.87 3.62
CA GLU A 406 -34.13 -6.85 3.35
C GLU A 406 -34.52 -6.34 1.94
N THR A 407 -33.56 -6.10 1.05
CA THR A 407 -33.74 -5.61 -0.32
C THR A 407 -33.01 -6.42 -1.40
N SER A 408 -32.37 -7.54 -1.05
CA SER A 408 -31.76 -8.48 -2.02
C SER A 408 -32.36 -9.87 -1.83
N GLU A 409 -33.16 -10.33 -2.78
CA GLU A 409 -33.72 -11.70 -2.80
C GLU A 409 -32.64 -12.81 -2.95
N ALA A 410 -31.35 -12.45 -3.05
CA ALA A 410 -30.25 -13.40 -3.09
C ALA A 410 -29.26 -13.15 -1.93
N PRO A 411 -29.03 -14.14 -1.03
CA PRO A 411 -28.00 -14.03 0.00
C PRO A 411 -26.60 -14.09 -0.61
N ILE A 412 -25.74 -13.15 -0.19
CA ILE A 412 -24.31 -13.19 -0.50
C ILE A 412 -23.64 -14.01 0.62
N LEU A 413 -23.17 -15.19 0.28
CA LEU A 413 -22.50 -16.12 1.20
C LEU A 413 -21.03 -15.71 1.33
N ARG A 414 -20.58 -15.40 2.54
CA ARG A 414 -19.16 -15.20 2.88
C ARG A 414 -18.72 -16.28 3.87
N ILE A 415 -17.56 -16.88 3.59
CA ILE A 415 -16.90 -17.87 4.46
C ILE A 415 -16.36 -17.12 5.71
N LYS A 416 -16.57 -17.68 6.90
CA LYS A 416 -16.06 -17.16 8.18
C LYS A 416 -14.55 -16.94 8.21
#